data_AF-A0A644YDT4-F1
#
_entry.id   AF-A0A644YDT4-F1
#
_cell.length_a   1.000
_cell.length_b   1.000
_cell.length_c   1.000
_cell.angle_alpha   90.00
_cell.angle_beta   90.00
_cell.angle_gamma   90.00
#
_symmetry.space_group_name_H-M   'P 1'
#
loop_
_entity.id
_entity.type
_entity.pdbx_description
1 polymer ?
#
loop_
_entity_poly.entity_id
_entity_poly.type
_entity_poly.pdbx_seq_one_letter_code
_entity_poly.pdbx_strand_id
1 'polypeptide(L)'
;MKSLKNKKTIMIVIICFVVLIISGIYLINPKLFKLDKDKSLNSIENQVYPNQSNNHKDLIEKIKSTNKIGVYHDYHAESVDKIKPVYVKDKNIINDYLNLLSKNVKKSNEEMSGGSVNNQKLVFYTDNETIEVNYSYDDLYNFGFITYKGEDIYLNYDFFRLISNTQRYSPKESSIDEDARKLLKKYNWTPSFLIANHKINISDDLKYAPEKGIDEVYWAYNLQFSKSIG
;
A
#
# COMPACT_ATOMS: atom_id res chain seq x y z
N MET A 1 4.10 -50.06 -25.75
CA MET A 1 5.10 -48.99 -25.55
C MET A 1 5.14 -47.93 -26.69
N LYS A 2 4.05 -47.68 -27.44
CA LYS A 2 4.00 -46.70 -28.55
C LYS A 2 3.13 -45.44 -28.30
N SER A 3 2.30 -45.37 -27.25
CA SER A 3 1.36 -44.24 -27.05
C SER A 3 1.89 -43.07 -26.20
N LEU A 4 2.95 -43.27 -25.40
CA LEU A 4 3.54 -42.22 -24.55
C LEU A 4 4.41 -41.22 -25.32
N LYS A 5 5.03 -41.63 -26.44
CA LYS A 5 5.80 -40.71 -27.30
C LYS A 5 4.89 -39.67 -27.97
N ASN A 6 3.71 -40.06 -28.45
CA ASN A 6 2.78 -39.13 -29.11
C ASN A 6 2.25 -38.02 -28.19
N LYS A 7 1.98 -38.30 -26.90
CA LYS A 7 1.50 -37.26 -25.97
C LYS A 7 2.55 -36.17 -25.70
N LYS A 8 3.83 -36.54 -25.58
CA LYS A 8 4.92 -35.56 -25.42
C LYS A 8 5.10 -34.72 -26.68
N THR A 9 5.04 -35.32 -27.87
CA THR A 9 5.15 -34.58 -29.13
C THR A 9 3.97 -33.62 -29.33
N ILE A 10 2.74 -34.03 -29.00
CA ILE A 10 1.55 -33.18 -29.09
C ILE A 10 1.64 -32.01 -28.10
N MET A 11 2.11 -32.25 -26.86
CA MET A 11 2.28 -31.19 -25.86
C MET A 11 3.34 -30.16 -26.28
N ILE A 12 4.45 -30.61 -26.87
CA ILE A 12 5.51 -29.73 -27.39
C ILE A 12 4.97 -28.86 -28.54
N VAL A 13 4.17 -29.43 -29.45
CA VAL A 13 3.56 -28.69 -30.56
C VAL A 13 2.58 -27.63 -30.04
N ILE A 14 1.78 -27.93 -29.02
CA ILE A 14 0.84 -26.97 -28.41
C ILE A 14 1.60 -25.81 -27.74
N ILE A 15 2.68 -26.09 -27.00
CA ILE A 15 3.50 -25.05 -26.36
C ILE A 15 4.14 -24.14 -27.41
N CYS A 16 4.70 -24.71 -28.48
CA CYS A 16 5.28 -23.92 -29.57
C CYS A 16 4.23 -23.03 -30.27
N PHE A 17 2.99 -23.52 -30.41
CA PHE A 17 1.92 -22.75 -31.04
C PHE A 17 1.45 -21.58 -30.15
N VAL A 18 1.38 -21.77 -28.83
CA VAL A 18 1.03 -20.69 -27.87
C VAL A 18 2.10 -19.61 -27.84
N VAL A 19 3.39 -19.98 -27.84
CA VAL A 19 4.50 -19.01 -27.88
C VAL A 19 4.48 -18.20 -29.19
N LEU A 20 4.17 -18.83 -30.32
CA LEU A 20 4.06 -18.14 -31.61
C LEU A 20 2.89 -17.15 -31.64
N ILE A 21 1.73 -17.51 -31.10
CA ILE A 21 0.57 -16.61 -31.02
C ILE A 21 0.88 -15.39 -30.14
N ILE A 22 1.50 -15.60 -28.97
CA ILE A 22 1.89 -14.50 -28.07
C ILE A 22 2.91 -13.57 -28.75
N SER A 23 3.90 -14.14 -29.46
CA SER A 23 4.89 -13.35 -30.20
C SER A 23 4.29 -12.59 -31.39
N GLY A 24 3.30 -13.18 -32.08
CA GLY A 24 2.58 -12.55 -33.20
C GLY A 24 1.69 -11.38 -32.75
N ILE A 25 1.01 -11.53 -31.60
CA ILE A 25 0.25 -10.44 -30.96
C ILE A 25 1.19 -9.28 -30.59
N TYR A 26 2.41 -9.60 -30.12
CA TYR A 26 3.42 -8.61 -29.76
C TYR A 26 3.93 -7.79 -30.97
N LEU A 27 4.05 -8.44 -32.14
CA LEU A 27 4.52 -7.81 -33.38
C LEU A 27 3.44 -6.97 -34.09
N ILE A 28 2.19 -7.41 -34.05
CA ILE A 28 1.09 -6.75 -34.78
C ILE A 28 0.56 -5.52 -34.02
N ASN A 29 0.72 -5.49 -32.69
CA ASN A 29 0.16 -4.40 -31.89
C ASN A 29 1.05 -3.99 -30.71
N PRO A 30 2.24 -3.41 -30.96
CA PRO A 30 3.13 -2.92 -29.89
C PRO A 30 2.51 -1.78 -29.06
N LYS A 31 1.40 -1.19 -29.54
CA LYS A 31 0.62 -0.18 -28.82
C LYS A 31 -0.33 -0.77 -27.77
N LEU A 32 -0.72 -2.05 -27.86
CA LEU A 32 -1.64 -2.66 -26.88
C LEU A 32 -1.01 -2.91 -25.51
N PHE A 33 0.32 -3.00 -25.44
CA PHE A 33 1.09 -3.09 -24.19
C PHE A 33 1.79 -1.78 -23.78
N LYS A 34 1.63 -0.71 -24.58
CA LYS A 34 1.84 0.66 -24.14
C LYS A 34 0.53 1.23 -23.56
N LEU A 35 -0.09 0.51 -22.63
CA LEU A 35 -1.11 1.10 -21.78
C LEU A 35 -0.39 1.73 -20.57
N ASP A 36 -0.42 3.07 -20.51
CA ASP A 36 -0.21 3.92 -19.32
C ASP A 36 1.17 4.03 -18.65
N LYS A 37 2.27 3.68 -19.32
CA LYS A 37 3.60 4.08 -18.77
C LYS A 37 3.85 5.58 -18.89
N ASP A 38 3.46 6.22 -20.00
CA ASP A 38 3.74 7.65 -20.22
C ASP A 38 2.81 8.61 -19.44
N LYS A 39 1.60 8.18 -19.07
CA LYS A 39 0.73 8.95 -18.16
C LYS A 39 1.11 8.78 -16.69
N SER A 40 1.65 7.62 -16.29
CA SER A 40 2.16 7.41 -14.93
C SER A 40 3.54 8.03 -14.70
N LEU A 41 4.42 8.08 -15.70
CA LEU A 41 5.72 8.74 -15.57
C LEU A 41 5.59 10.27 -15.42
N ASN A 42 4.63 10.90 -16.11
CA ASN A 42 4.36 12.33 -15.96
C ASN A 42 3.61 12.70 -14.66
N SER A 43 3.08 11.73 -13.90
CA SER A 43 2.46 11.97 -12.59
C SER A 43 3.36 11.63 -11.39
N ILE A 44 4.50 10.97 -11.63
CA ILE A 44 5.50 10.65 -10.60
C ILE A 44 6.50 11.80 -10.39
N GLU A 45 6.62 12.71 -11.36
CA GLU A 45 7.44 13.92 -11.22
C GLU A 45 6.67 15.09 -10.55
N ASN A 46 5.96 14.80 -9.45
CA ASN A 46 5.62 15.84 -8.49
C ASN A 46 6.89 16.19 -7.72
N GLN A 47 7.63 17.12 -8.33
CA GLN A 47 8.88 17.72 -7.89
C GLN A 47 8.88 17.95 -6.38
N VAL A 48 9.72 17.19 -5.66
CA VAL A 48 10.06 17.52 -4.27
C VAL A 48 10.50 18.97 -4.27
N TYR A 49 9.77 19.82 -3.55
CA TYR A 49 10.02 21.24 -3.59
C TYR A 49 11.28 21.51 -2.75
N PRO A 50 12.39 21.98 -3.34
CA PRO A 50 13.70 21.99 -2.66
C PRO A 50 13.76 22.97 -1.48
N ASN A 51 12.77 23.87 -1.35
CA ASN A 51 12.72 24.88 -0.30
C ASN A 51 11.58 24.59 0.68
N GLN A 52 11.89 23.82 1.72
CA GLN A 52 11.00 23.64 2.86
C GLN A 52 10.88 24.94 3.66
N SER A 53 9.65 25.33 3.99
CA SER A 53 9.41 26.45 4.89
C SER A 53 9.97 26.16 6.29
N ASN A 54 10.21 27.23 7.06
CA ASN A 54 10.71 27.10 8.43
C ASN A 54 9.73 26.31 9.31
N ASN A 55 8.43 26.47 9.10
CA ASN A 55 7.40 25.72 9.83
C ASN A 55 7.40 24.23 9.47
N HIS A 56 7.66 23.87 8.20
CA HIS A 56 7.80 22.48 7.82
C HIS A 56 9.03 21.83 8.47
N LYS A 57 10.18 22.52 8.45
CA LYS A 57 11.40 22.03 9.12
C LYS A 57 11.20 21.87 10.63
N ASP A 58 10.57 22.86 11.27
CA ASP A 58 10.23 22.81 12.70
C ASP A 58 9.31 21.63 13.03
N LEU A 59 8.28 21.40 12.21
CA LEU A 59 7.40 20.24 12.36
C LEU A 59 8.19 18.93 12.29
N ILE A 60 8.99 18.73 11.24
CA ILE A 60 9.77 17.50 11.04
C ILE A 60 10.72 17.24 12.21
N GLU A 61 11.39 18.28 12.70
CA GLU A 61 12.29 18.17 13.84
C GLU A 61 11.55 17.78 15.13
N LYS A 62 10.37 18.35 15.36
CA LYS A 62 9.53 18.04 16.53
C LYS A 62 9.02 16.60 16.52
N ILE A 63 8.61 16.08 15.36
CA ILE A 63 8.00 14.75 15.26
C ILE A 63 9.00 13.62 15.04
N LYS A 64 10.31 13.89 14.95
CA LYS A 64 11.33 12.86 14.66
C LYS A 64 11.36 11.71 15.67
N SER A 65 10.99 11.96 16.92
CA SER A 65 10.93 10.97 18.00
C SER A 65 9.52 10.41 18.22
N THR A 66 8.65 10.48 17.21
CA THR A 66 7.30 9.92 17.29
C THR A 66 7.36 8.43 17.60
N ASN A 67 6.67 8.02 18.67
CA ASN A 67 6.54 6.62 19.08
C ASN A 67 5.13 6.06 18.81
N LYS A 68 4.15 6.94 18.57
CA LYS A 68 2.77 6.59 18.25
C LYS A 68 2.12 7.71 17.43
N ILE A 69 1.27 7.35 16.47
CA ILE A 69 0.46 8.30 15.69
C ILE A 69 -1.02 7.99 15.93
N GLY A 70 -1.81 8.99 16.28
CA GLY A 70 -3.28 8.92 16.29
C GLY A 70 -3.83 9.47 14.98
N VAL A 71 -4.48 8.61 14.20
CA VAL A 71 -5.08 8.96 12.92
C VAL A 71 -6.58 9.12 13.10
N TYR A 72 -7.08 10.34 12.96
CA TYR A 72 -8.51 10.67 13.00
C TYR A 72 -8.96 10.86 11.55
N HIS A 73 -9.43 9.78 10.95
CA HIS A 73 -9.89 9.77 9.57
C HIS A 73 -11.27 9.13 9.47
N ASP A 74 -12.25 9.89 9.00
CA ASP A 74 -13.53 9.36 8.58
C ASP A 74 -14.09 10.23 7.47
N TYR A 75 -14.16 9.64 6.27
CA TYR A 75 -14.70 10.30 5.08
C TYR A 75 -16.18 10.68 5.23
N HIS A 76 -16.92 10.00 6.11
CA HIS A 76 -18.35 10.21 6.32
C HIS A 76 -18.69 10.93 7.63
N ALA A 77 -17.69 11.31 8.43
CA ALA A 77 -17.96 11.93 9.73
C ALA A 77 -18.47 13.36 9.59
N GLU A 78 -19.54 13.66 10.33
CA GLU A 78 -20.11 15.01 10.45
C GLU A 78 -19.19 16.00 11.19
N SER A 79 -18.27 15.50 12.02
CA SER A 79 -17.30 16.30 12.78
C SER A 79 -16.11 15.44 13.22
N VAL A 80 -14.92 16.05 13.26
CA VAL A 80 -13.66 15.45 13.71
C VAL A 80 -13.76 14.93 15.15
N ASP A 81 -14.50 15.61 16.01
CA ASP A 81 -14.64 15.24 17.44
C ASP A 81 -15.36 13.91 17.64
N LYS A 82 -16.13 13.47 16.64
CA LYS A 82 -16.84 12.18 16.67
C LYS A 82 -15.96 11.03 16.16
N ILE A 83 -14.81 11.32 15.58
CA ILE A 83 -13.93 10.33 14.96
C ILE A 83 -13.11 9.64 16.04
N LYS A 84 -13.24 8.32 16.12
CA LYS A 84 -12.37 7.50 16.98
C LYS A 84 -11.03 7.32 16.29
N PRO A 85 -9.89 7.63 16.96
CA PRO A 85 -8.60 7.48 16.33
C PRO A 85 -8.21 6.01 16.16
N VAL A 86 -7.50 5.74 15.07
CA VAL A 86 -6.66 4.55 14.91
C VAL A 86 -5.25 4.89 15.37
N TYR A 87 -4.69 4.07 16.26
CA TYR A 87 -3.34 4.28 16.76
C TYR A 87 -2.33 3.41 16.01
N VAL A 88 -1.36 4.06 15.38
CA VAL A 88 -0.19 3.42 14.77
C VAL A 88 0.92 3.39 15.80
N LYS A 89 1.41 2.19 16.13
CA LYS A 89 2.55 1.96 17.03
C LYS A 89 3.71 1.21 16.34
N ASP A 90 3.48 0.64 15.16
CA ASP A 90 4.52 -0.06 14.41
C ASP A 90 5.55 0.96 13.89
N LYS A 91 6.82 0.74 14.24
CA LYS A 91 7.91 1.68 13.92
C LYS A 91 8.14 1.84 12.42
N ASN A 92 7.91 0.80 11.61
CA ASN A 92 8.09 0.90 10.17
C ASN A 92 7.02 1.79 9.56
N ILE A 93 5.76 1.60 9.97
CA ILE A 93 4.66 2.45 9.50
C ILE A 93 4.87 3.89 9.96
N ILE A 94 5.27 4.11 11.22
CA ILE A 94 5.61 5.45 11.71
C ILE A 94 6.69 6.09 10.84
N ASN A 95 7.77 5.36 10.53
CA ASN A 95 8.82 5.86 9.65
C ASN A 95 8.31 6.19 8.25
N ASP A 96 7.37 5.41 7.69
CA ASP A 96 6.74 5.71 6.40
C ASP A 96 5.98 7.05 6.45
N TYR A 97 5.22 7.30 7.53
CA TYR A 97 4.57 8.60 7.77
C TYR A 97 5.59 9.74 7.80
N LEU A 98 6.66 9.60 8.58
CA LEU A 98 7.69 10.62 8.74
C LEU A 98 8.43 10.90 7.42
N ASN A 99 8.77 9.85 6.67
CA ASN A 99 9.47 9.94 5.38
C ASN A 99 8.64 10.58 4.28
N LEU A 100 7.33 10.33 4.26
CA LEU A 100 6.42 10.96 3.31
C LEU A 100 6.16 12.41 3.70
N LEU A 101 5.98 12.67 5.00
CA LEU A 101 5.77 14.02 5.52
C LEU A 101 6.99 14.93 5.33
N SER A 102 8.21 14.38 5.34
CA SER A 102 9.43 15.16 5.07
C SER A 102 9.56 15.63 3.62
N LYS A 103 8.73 15.15 2.70
CA LYS A 103 8.80 15.48 1.26
C LYS A 103 7.62 16.37 0.89
N ASN A 104 7.82 17.68 0.96
CA ASN A 104 6.83 18.63 0.45
C ASN A 104 6.84 18.67 -1.08
N VAL A 105 5.69 19.00 -1.63
CA VAL A 105 5.50 19.23 -3.06
C VAL A 105 5.05 20.66 -3.29
N LYS A 106 5.10 21.11 -4.54
CA LYS A 106 4.58 22.43 -4.90
C LYS A 106 3.07 22.51 -4.64
N LYS A 107 2.61 23.67 -4.18
CA LYS A 107 1.17 23.98 -4.08
C LYS A 107 0.46 23.74 -5.41
N SER A 108 -0.70 23.08 -5.35
CA SER A 108 -1.62 22.97 -6.49
C SER A 108 -2.28 24.32 -6.78
N ASN A 109 -2.49 24.62 -8.06
CA ASN A 109 -3.30 25.76 -8.50
C ASN A 109 -4.80 25.42 -8.55
N GLU A 110 -5.15 24.15 -8.36
CA GLU A 110 -6.52 23.67 -8.38
C GLU A 110 -7.18 23.84 -7.00
N GLU A 111 -8.49 24.05 -7.00
CA GLU A 111 -9.31 24.02 -5.78
C GLU A 111 -9.74 22.59 -5.48
N MET A 112 -9.98 22.31 -4.19
CA MET A 112 -10.49 21.01 -3.78
C MET A 112 -11.90 20.78 -4.33
N SER A 113 -12.15 19.58 -4.84
CA SER A 113 -13.47 19.20 -5.31
C SER A 113 -14.46 19.05 -4.14
N GLY A 114 -15.75 18.97 -4.47
CA GLY A 114 -16.80 18.75 -3.48
C GLY A 114 -16.72 17.39 -2.75
N GLY A 115 -15.90 16.44 -3.23
CA GLY A 115 -15.65 15.14 -2.60
C GLY A 115 -14.44 15.11 -1.67
N SER A 116 -13.86 16.27 -1.36
CA SER A 116 -12.63 16.36 -0.58
C SER A 116 -12.79 15.98 0.88
N VAL A 117 -11.73 15.36 1.42
CA VAL A 117 -11.55 15.15 2.85
C VAL A 117 -10.99 16.43 3.44
N ASN A 118 -11.73 17.02 4.38
CA ASN A 118 -11.39 18.34 4.93
C ASN A 118 -11.21 18.32 6.43
N ASN A 119 -10.18 19.04 6.88
CA ASN A 119 -9.92 19.39 8.28
C ASN A 119 -9.89 18.19 9.23
N GLN A 120 -9.38 17.05 8.76
CA GLN A 120 -9.17 15.86 9.57
C GLN A 120 -7.89 16.01 10.40
N LYS A 121 -7.65 15.10 11.35
CA LYS A 121 -6.58 15.29 12.34
C LYS A 121 -5.56 14.15 12.41
N LEU A 122 -4.28 14.51 12.51
CA LEU A 122 -3.19 13.63 12.92
C LEU A 122 -2.60 14.12 14.23
N VAL A 123 -2.30 13.18 15.12
CA VAL A 123 -1.68 13.45 16.42
C VAL A 123 -0.42 12.62 16.55
N PHE A 124 0.74 13.27 16.62
CA PHE A 124 2.04 12.65 16.84
C PHE A 124 2.37 12.69 18.32
N TYR A 125 2.59 11.52 18.91
CA TYR A 125 3.02 11.37 20.30
C TYR A 125 4.53 11.15 20.29
N THR A 126 5.28 12.12 20.80
CA THR A 126 6.73 12.09 20.90
C THR A 126 7.16 11.86 22.35
N ASP A 127 8.45 11.76 22.59
CA ASP A 127 8.98 11.61 23.95
C ASP A 127 8.76 12.87 24.82
N ASN A 128 8.65 14.05 24.20
CA ASN A 128 8.64 15.34 24.89
C ASN A 128 7.28 16.05 24.84
N GLU A 129 6.56 15.92 23.72
CA GLU A 129 5.32 16.64 23.47
C GLU A 129 4.37 15.88 22.55
N THR A 130 3.11 16.32 22.54
CA THR A 130 2.11 15.88 21.57
C THR A 130 1.96 16.97 20.51
N ILE A 131 2.13 16.61 19.24
CA ILE A 131 1.98 17.53 18.11
C ILE A 131 0.71 17.17 17.35
N GLU A 132 -0.20 18.13 17.22
CA GLU A 132 -1.40 17.98 16.40
C GLU A 132 -1.25 18.76 15.08
N VAL A 133 -1.67 18.15 13.98
CA VAL A 133 -1.80 18.81 12.68
C VAL A 133 -3.15 18.47 12.08
N ASN A 134 -3.73 19.44 11.37
CA ASN A 134 -4.91 19.19 10.55
C ASN A 134 -4.48 18.83 9.14
N TYR A 135 -5.29 18.08 8.43
CA TYR A 135 -5.02 17.73 7.05
C TYR A 135 -6.29 17.73 6.20
N SER A 136 -6.09 18.03 4.92
CA SER A 136 -7.13 17.99 3.91
C SER A 136 -6.54 17.44 2.61
N TYR A 137 -7.33 16.67 1.86
CA TYR A 137 -6.95 16.20 0.53
C TYR A 137 -8.18 16.06 -0.35
N ASP A 138 -7.98 16.22 -1.66
CA ASP A 138 -9.08 16.17 -2.63
C ASP A 138 -9.56 14.72 -2.86
N ASP A 139 -8.73 13.91 -3.50
CA ASP A 139 -8.92 12.47 -3.60
C ASP A 139 -7.59 11.74 -3.33
N LEU A 140 -7.59 10.41 -3.44
CA LEU A 140 -6.40 9.59 -3.22
C LEU A 140 -5.36 9.68 -4.36
N TYR A 141 -5.54 10.54 -5.36
CA TYR A 141 -4.76 10.61 -6.59
C TYR A 141 -4.34 12.04 -7.00
N ASN A 142 -4.92 13.08 -6.39
CA ASN A 142 -4.67 14.49 -6.72
C ASN A 142 -3.69 15.12 -5.73
N PHE A 143 -4.16 16.08 -4.93
CA PHE A 143 -3.33 16.85 -4.01
C PHE A 143 -3.96 16.96 -2.62
N GLY A 144 -3.13 17.28 -1.65
CA GLY A 144 -3.56 17.61 -0.30
C GLY A 144 -2.47 18.36 0.45
N PHE A 145 -2.82 18.81 1.64
CA PHE A 145 -1.93 19.53 2.52
C PHE A 145 -2.21 19.19 3.98
N ILE A 146 -1.22 19.46 4.82
CA ILE A 146 -1.43 19.59 6.26
C ILE A 146 -1.35 21.07 6.64
N THR A 147 -2.05 21.47 7.70
CA THR A 147 -1.94 22.81 8.26
C THR A 147 -1.19 22.74 9.59
N TYR A 148 -0.08 23.45 9.67
CA TYR A 148 0.74 23.58 10.88
C TYR A 148 1.09 25.04 11.14
N LYS A 149 0.81 25.54 12.35
CA LYS A 149 1.01 26.95 12.74
C LYS A 149 0.40 27.96 11.74
N GLY A 150 -0.75 27.61 11.16
CA GLY A 150 -1.45 28.45 10.19
C GLY A 150 -0.87 28.44 8.77
N GLU A 151 0.13 27.59 8.50
CA GLU A 151 0.70 27.39 7.17
C GLU A 151 0.28 26.04 6.58
N ASP A 152 -0.13 26.05 5.31
CA ASP A 152 -0.42 24.84 4.55
C ASP A 152 0.85 24.28 3.90
N ILE A 153 1.21 23.06 4.30
CA ILE A 153 2.34 22.29 3.78
C ILE A 153 1.77 21.25 2.82
N TYR A 154 2.01 21.43 1.53
CA TYR A 154 1.53 20.52 0.47
C TYR A 154 2.38 19.26 0.41
N LEU A 155 1.73 18.11 0.34
CA LEU A 155 2.37 16.80 0.35
C LEU A 155 1.96 15.96 -0.85
N ASN A 156 2.80 14.98 -1.18
CA ASN A 156 2.46 13.99 -2.20
C ASN A 156 1.23 13.17 -1.77
N TYR A 157 0.38 12.79 -2.72
CA TYR A 157 -0.83 12.00 -2.48
C TYR A 157 -0.57 10.67 -1.76
N ASP A 158 0.63 10.09 -1.87
CA ASP A 158 1.00 8.86 -1.17
C ASP A 158 0.91 9.00 0.37
N PHE A 159 1.12 10.19 0.91
CA PHE A 159 0.90 10.47 2.33
C PHE A 159 -0.57 10.28 2.72
N PHE A 160 -1.49 10.81 1.92
CA PHE A 160 -2.93 10.72 2.20
C PHE A 160 -3.47 9.30 1.93
N ARG A 161 -2.89 8.57 0.98
CA ARG A 161 -3.16 7.13 0.82
C ARG A 161 -2.76 6.33 2.05
N LEU A 162 -1.60 6.62 2.65
CA LEU A 162 -1.17 5.95 3.87
C LEU A 162 -2.14 6.22 5.03
N ILE A 163 -2.64 7.46 5.16
CA ILE A 163 -3.69 7.83 6.12
C ILE A 163 -4.97 7.02 5.90
N SER A 164 -5.49 7.03 4.67
CA SER A 164 -6.75 6.34 4.34
C SER A 164 -6.62 4.83 4.56
N ASN A 165 -5.50 4.24 4.15
CA ASN A 165 -5.21 2.82 4.35
C ASN A 165 -5.05 2.46 5.83
N THR A 166 -4.47 3.33 6.64
CA THR A 166 -4.36 3.11 8.09
C THR A 166 -5.73 3.00 8.73
N GLN A 167 -6.68 3.85 8.37
CA GLN A 167 -8.04 3.73 8.88
C GLN A 167 -8.73 2.44 8.40
N ARG A 168 -8.57 2.11 7.12
CA ARG A 168 -9.26 0.98 6.48
C ARG A 168 -8.75 -0.38 6.92
N TYR A 169 -7.44 -0.50 7.14
CA TYR A 169 -6.74 -1.79 7.26
C TYR A 169 -5.98 -1.97 8.56
N SER A 170 -6.11 -1.06 9.53
CA SER A 170 -5.52 -1.25 10.84
C SER A 170 -6.58 -1.74 11.82
N PRO A 171 -6.79 -3.06 11.97
CA PRO A 171 -7.47 -3.58 13.14
C PRO A 171 -6.70 -3.08 14.37
N LYS A 172 -7.44 -2.50 15.32
CA LYS A 172 -6.92 -2.21 16.67
C LYS A 172 -6.22 -3.48 17.18
N GLU A 173 -4.92 -3.40 17.43
CA GLU A 173 -4.08 -4.49 17.97
C GLU A 173 -3.58 -5.56 16.96
N SER A 174 -3.71 -5.38 15.64
CA SER A 174 -3.09 -6.34 14.70
C SER A 174 -1.57 -6.12 14.56
N SER A 175 -0.79 -7.18 14.78
CA SER A 175 0.65 -7.19 14.54
C SER A 175 0.98 -8.27 13.52
N ILE A 176 1.80 -7.93 12.51
CA ILE A 176 2.35 -8.92 11.58
C ILE A 176 3.31 -9.82 12.36
N ASP A 177 3.30 -11.14 12.11
CA ASP A 177 4.22 -12.06 12.77
C ASP A 177 5.67 -11.86 12.32
N GLU A 178 6.63 -12.14 13.20
CA GLU A 178 8.06 -11.91 12.92
C GLU A 178 8.57 -12.79 11.77
N ASP A 179 8.06 -14.01 11.63
CA ASP A 179 8.42 -14.90 10.53
C ASP A 179 7.92 -14.37 9.18
N ALA A 180 6.71 -13.81 9.15
CA ALA A 180 6.18 -13.13 7.96
C ALA A 180 7.02 -11.90 7.60
N ARG A 181 7.45 -11.11 8.60
CA ARG A 181 8.38 -9.98 8.39
C ARG A 181 9.71 -10.43 7.76
N LYS A 182 10.32 -11.49 8.30
CA LYS A 182 11.58 -12.03 7.76
C LYS A 182 11.44 -12.51 6.32
N LEU A 183 10.36 -13.24 6.03
CA LEU A 183 10.06 -13.73 4.69
C LEU A 183 9.93 -12.56 3.70
N LEU A 184 9.12 -11.56 4.02
CA LEU A 184 8.89 -10.43 3.12
C LEU A 184 10.15 -9.58 2.93
N LYS A 185 10.95 -9.42 4.00
CA LYS A 185 12.23 -8.72 3.94
C LYS A 185 13.23 -9.40 3.00
N LYS A 186 13.26 -10.74 2.91
CA LYS A 186 14.07 -11.49 1.92
C LYS A 186 13.77 -11.06 0.48
N TYR A 187 12.56 -10.56 0.24
CA TYR A 187 12.08 -10.08 -1.06
C TYR A 187 12.07 -8.54 -1.18
N ASN A 188 12.74 -7.83 -0.27
CA ASN A 188 12.71 -6.36 -0.18
C ASN A 188 11.28 -5.79 -0.05
N TRP A 189 10.37 -6.55 0.54
CA TRP A 189 9.02 -6.09 0.85
C TRP A 189 8.91 -5.73 2.32
N THR A 190 8.32 -4.58 2.61
CA THR A 190 8.00 -4.12 3.97
C THR A 190 6.51 -4.32 4.19
N PRO A 191 6.08 -5.27 5.03
CA PRO A 191 4.66 -5.42 5.32
C PRO A 191 4.16 -4.22 6.14
N SER A 192 3.08 -3.60 5.70
CA SER A 192 2.49 -2.43 6.37
C SER A 192 1.31 -2.78 7.26
N PHE A 193 0.34 -3.58 6.78
CA PHE A 193 -0.90 -3.87 7.53
C PHE A 193 -1.24 -5.35 7.53
N LEU A 194 -1.71 -5.86 8.68
CA LEU A 194 -2.33 -7.18 8.78
C LEU A 194 -3.85 -7.03 8.64
N ILE A 195 -4.38 -7.39 7.47
CA ILE A 195 -5.82 -7.26 7.17
C ILE A 195 -6.62 -8.39 7.84
N ALA A 196 -6.08 -9.61 7.82
CA ALA A 196 -6.68 -10.79 8.42
C ALA A 196 -5.60 -11.84 8.72
N ASN A 197 -5.87 -12.71 9.70
CA ASN A 197 -5.07 -13.90 9.97
C ASN A 197 -5.99 -15.12 10.05
N HIS A 198 -5.64 -16.19 9.35
CA HIS A 198 -6.36 -17.46 9.36
C HIS A 198 -5.38 -18.59 9.62
N LYS A 199 -5.70 -19.43 10.61
CA LYS A 199 -4.97 -20.67 10.88
C LYS A 199 -5.82 -21.85 10.44
N ILE A 200 -5.31 -22.64 9.51
CA ILE A 200 -6.02 -23.78 8.94
C ILE A 200 -5.14 -25.02 9.07
N ASN A 201 -5.73 -26.09 9.57
CA ASN A 201 -5.09 -27.40 9.61
C ASN A 201 -5.36 -28.10 8.29
N ILE A 202 -4.30 -28.34 7.50
CA ILE A 202 -4.39 -29.09 6.25
C ILE A 202 -3.95 -30.53 6.53
N SER A 203 -4.51 -31.52 5.82
CA SER A 203 -4.06 -32.92 5.96
C SER A 203 -2.60 -33.08 5.55
N ASP A 204 -1.86 -33.91 6.30
CA ASP A 204 -0.41 -34.12 6.12
C ASP A 204 -0.04 -34.62 4.71
N ASP A 205 -0.96 -35.30 4.04
CA ASP A 205 -0.75 -35.87 2.72
C ASP A 205 -1.06 -34.90 1.57
N LEU A 206 -1.67 -33.74 1.84
CA LEU A 206 -2.11 -32.72 0.86
C LEU A 206 -2.92 -33.32 -0.29
N LYS A 207 -3.54 -34.49 -0.10
CA LYS A 207 -4.30 -35.17 -1.14
C LYS A 207 -5.70 -34.61 -1.20
N TYR A 208 -6.05 -34.13 -2.39
CA TYR A 208 -7.43 -33.78 -2.72
C TYR A 208 -8.31 -35.04 -2.66
N ALA A 209 -9.36 -34.99 -1.85
CA ALA A 209 -10.48 -35.92 -1.94
C ALA A 209 -11.71 -35.15 -2.47
N PRO A 210 -12.52 -35.72 -3.37
CA PRO A 210 -13.62 -35.03 -4.03
C PRO A 210 -14.71 -34.52 -3.07
N GLU A 211 -14.78 -35.05 -1.84
CA GLU A 211 -15.62 -34.57 -0.75
C GLU A 211 -15.07 -33.35 0.00
N LYS A 212 -13.86 -32.90 -0.33
CA LYS A 212 -13.22 -31.74 0.29
C LYS A 212 -13.33 -30.51 -0.61
N GLY A 213 -13.79 -29.41 0.00
CA GLY A 213 -14.19 -28.18 -0.70
C GLY A 213 -13.05 -27.43 -1.37
N ILE A 214 -13.42 -26.40 -2.16
CA ILE A 214 -12.49 -25.53 -2.90
C ILE A 214 -11.42 -24.88 -2.01
N ASP A 215 -11.72 -24.69 -0.73
CA ASP A 215 -10.82 -24.09 0.25
C ASP A 215 -9.55 -24.92 0.46
N GLU A 216 -9.65 -26.26 0.54
CA GLU A 216 -8.46 -27.09 0.70
C GLU A 216 -7.56 -27.06 -0.54
N VAL A 217 -8.15 -26.98 -1.75
CA VAL A 217 -7.39 -26.83 -2.99
C VAL A 217 -6.65 -25.49 -2.99
N TYR A 218 -7.33 -24.41 -2.59
CA TYR A 218 -6.72 -23.09 -2.45
C TYR A 218 -5.55 -23.12 -1.46
N TRP A 219 -5.72 -23.71 -0.27
CA TRP A 219 -4.67 -23.74 0.74
C TRP A 219 -3.51 -24.68 0.38
N ALA A 220 -3.78 -25.85 -0.22
CA ALA A 220 -2.75 -26.75 -0.71
C ALA A 220 -1.91 -26.10 -1.82
N TYR A 221 -2.54 -25.39 -2.76
CA TYR A 221 -1.85 -24.62 -3.80
C TYR A 221 -0.97 -23.53 -3.18
N ASN A 222 -1.53 -22.70 -2.28
CA ASN A 222 -0.77 -21.64 -1.61
C ASN A 222 0.39 -22.18 -0.78
N LEU A 223 0.24 -23.36 -0.14
CA LEU A 223 1.32 -24.00 0.59
C LEU A 223 2.46 -24.44 -0.34
N GLN A 224 2.15 -25.04 -1.49
CA GLN A 224 3.18 -25.42 -2.48
C GLN A 224 3.86 -24.19 -3.09
N PHE A 225 3.09 -23.15 -3.38
CA PHE A 225 3.64 -21.87 -3.81
C PHE A 225 4.53 -21.25 -2.73
N SER A 226 4.08 -21.24 -1.47
CA SER A 226 4.86 -20.78 -0.31
C SER A 226 6.19 -21.53 -0.18
N LYS A 227 6.20 -22.86 -0.30
CA LYS A 227 7.44 -23.65 -0.31
C LYS A 227 8.41 -23.24 -1.43
N SER A 228 7.89 -22.82 -2.58
CA SER A 228 8.71 -22.37 -3.71
C SER A 228 9.33 -20.99 -3.51
N ILE A 229 8.65 -20.10 -2.78
CA ILE A 229 9.17 -18.79 -2.38
C ILE A 229 9.92 -18.84 -1.03
N GLY A 230 9.87 -19.96 -0.32
CA GLY A 230 10.62 -20.21 0.92
C GLY A 230 10.33 -19.17 1.97
#